data_AF-F9YA87-F1
#
_entry.id   AF-F9YA87-F1
#
_cell.length_a   1.000
_cell.length_b   1.000
_cell.length_c   1.000
_cell.angle_alpha   90.00
_cell.angle_beta   90.00
_cell.angle_gamma   90.00
#
_symmetry.space_group_name_H-M   'P 1'
#
loop_
_entity.id
_entity.type
_entity.pdbx_description
1 polymer ?
#
loop_
_entity_poly.entity_id
_entity_poly.type
_entity_poly.pdbx_seq_one_letter_code
_entity_poly.pdbx_strand_id
1 'polypeptide(L)'
;MRGAVAVSAKLADLEILEGRDNLSMYQFNTGQAKHYFCKTCGIYTHHQRRSRPGEFGVNLACISKMSPFDLPEVPVLNGRDHPRDGNPHRNPVYGTLIFRRSDS
;
A
#
# COMPACT_ATOMS: atom_id res chain seq x y z
N MET A 1 -9.78 -4.27 4.77
CA MET A 1 -8.61 -3.88 3.94
C MET A 1 -9.14 -3.10 2.74
N ARG A 2 -8.60 -1.92 2.41
CA ARG A 2 -9.09 -1.12 1.26
C ARG A 2 -8.54 -1.59 -0.12
N GLY A 3 -8.00 -2.82 -0.19
CA GLY A 3 -7.71 -3.52 -1.45
C GLY A 3 -6.79 -2.82 -2.44
N ALA A 4 -5.70 -2.19 -1.99
CA ALA A 4 -4.75 -1.52 -2.88
C ALA A 4 -3.50 -2.37 -3.15
N VAL A 5 -3.01 -2.33 -4.38
CA VAL A 5 -1.67 -2.83 -4.72
C VAL A 5 -0.65 -1.77 -4.34
N ALA A 6 0.24 -2.09 -3.42
CA ALA A 6 1.24 -1.15 -2.92
C ALA A 6 2.66 -1.51 -3.39
N VAL A 7 3.30 -0.61 -4.11
CA VAL A 7 4.73 -0.72 -4.50
C VAL A 7 5.61 0.03 -3.50
N SER A 8 6.91 -0.30 -3.43
CA SER A 8 7.84 0.35 -2.49
C SER A 8 8.58 1.52 -3.14
N ALA A 9 8.81 2.57 -2.35
CA ALA A 9 9.73 3.67 -2.65
C ALA A 9 10.50 4.03 -1.37
N LYS A 10 11.75 4.49 -1.47
CA LYS A 10 12.47 5.02 -0.29
C LYS A 10 11.86 6.37 0.10
N LEU A 11 12.07 6.80 1.34
CA LEU A 11 11.57 8.11 1.79
C LEU A 11 12.08 9.27 0.92
N ALA A 12 13.33 9.20 0.45
CA ALA A 12 13.95 10.22 -0.39
C ALA A 12 13.46 10.21 -1.86
N ASP A 13 12.80 9.14 -2.28
CA ASP A 13 12.37 8.94 -3.68
C ASP A 13 10.90 9.36 -3.89
N LEU A 14 10.24 9.91 -2.87
CA LEU A 14 8.85 10.38 -2.95
C LEU A 14 8.74 11.82 -2.44
N GLU A 15 8.25 12.69 -3.31
CA GLU A 15 7.97 14.09 -3.01
C GLU A 15 6.49 14.39 -3.23
N ILE A 16 5.90 15.18 -2.31
CA ILE A 16 4.53 15.68 -2.46
C ILE A 16 4.62 17.07 -3.10
N LEU A 17 4.34 17.12 -4.40
CA LEU A 17 4.40 18.37 -5.18
C LEU A 17 3.22 19.30 -4.86
N GLU A 18 2.04 18.74 -4.62
CA GLU A 18 0.81 19.50 -4.36
C GLU A 18 -0.18 18.73 -3.45
N GLY A 19 -1.19 19.43 -2.94
CA GLY A 19 -2.30 18.80 -2.20
C GLY A 19 -1.95 18.29 -0.80
N ARG A 20 -0.79 18.68 -0.24
CA ARG A 20 -0.33 18.25 1.08
C ARG A 20 -1.37 18.52 2.18
N ASP A 21 -1.97 19.69 2.18
CA ASP A 21 -2.99 20.10 3.16
C ASP A 21 -4.34 19.38 2.97
N ASN A 22 -4.50 18.70 1.84
CA ASN A 22 -5.67 17.89 1.52
C ASN A 22 -5.47 16.40 1.86
N LEU A 23 -4.27 16.01 2.31
CA LEU A 23 -4.04 14.68 2.85
C LEU A 23 -4.49 14.61 4.30
N SER A 24 -5.18 13.53 4.64
CA SER A 24 -5.42 13.09 6.01
C SER A 24 -4.48 11.95 6.35
N MET A 25 -4.00 11.95 7.59
CA MET A 25 -3.08 10.95 8.11
C MET A 25 -3.77 10.17 9.23
N TYR A 26 -3.69 8.84 9.16
CA TYR A 26 -4.26 7.93 10.13
C TYR A 26 -3.19 6.95 10.63
N GLN A 27 -3.20 6.71 11.94
CA GLN A 27 -2.32 5.76 12.65
C GLN A 27 -3.19 4.88 13.53
N PHE A 28 -2.75 3.64 13.74
CA PHE A 28 -3.42 2.69 14.63
C PHE A 28 -2.43 1.72 15.25
N ASN A 29 -2.89 0.90 16.20
CA ASN A 29 -2.08 -0.08 16.91
C ASN A 29 -0.80 0.57 17.48
N THR A 30 0.38 0.14 17.04
CA THR A 30 1.68 0.69 17.51
C THR A 30 1.96 2.14 17.12
N GLY A 31 1.13 2.76 16.28
CA GLY A 31 1.33 4.13 15.81
C GLY A 31 2.52 4.34 14.85
N GLN A 32 3.31 3.31 14.54
CA GLN A 32 4.52 3.47 13.71
C GLN A 32 4.23 3.68 12.22
N ALA A 33 3.24 2.97 11.68
CA ALA A 33 2.82 3.17 10.29
C ALA A 33 1.97 4.44 10.18
N LYS A 34 2.29 5.30 9.21
CA LYS A 34 1.54 6.53 8.92
C LYS A 34 0.82 6.36 7.59
N HIS A 35 -0.51 6.23 7.60
CA HIS A 35 -1.29 6.04 6.39
C HIS A 35 -1.88 7.35 5.89
N TYR A 36 -1.67 7.68 4.62
CA TYR A 36 -2.14 8.92 4.00
C TYR A 36 -3.22 8.65 2.97
N PHE A 37 -4.27 9.47 2.97
CA PHE A 37 -5.33 9.45 1.98
C PHE A 37 -5.86 10.86 1.71
N CYS A 38 -6.39 11.10 0.52
CA CYS A 38 -7.04 12.37 0.19
C CYS A 38 -8.36 12.50 0.96
N LYS A 39 -8.54 13.58 1.72
CA LYS A 39 -9.75 13.79 2.52
C LYS A 39 -10.99 14.17 1.68
N THR A 40 -10.79 14.60 0.43
CA THR A 40 -11.86 14.93 -0.50
C THR A 40 -12.39 13.70 -1.24
N CYS A 41 -11.52 12.92 -1.89
CA CYS A 41 -11.92 11.77 -2.71
C CYS A 41 -11.78 10.42 -2.02
N GLY A 42 -11.14 10.36 -0.84
CA GLY A 42 -10.96 9.14 -0.06
C GLY A 42 -9.87 8.18 -0.57
N ILE A 43 -9.18 8.52 -1.66
CA ILE A 43 -8.13 7.68 -2.25
C ILE A 43 -6.92 7.60 -1.33
N TYR A 44 -6.54 6.37 -0.98
CA TYR A 44 -5.28 6.06 -0.32
C TYR A 44 -4.13 6.30 -1.32
N THR A 45 -3.20 7.17 -0.96
CA THR A 45 -2.06 7.53 -1.83
C THR A 45 -0.81 6.73 -1.46
N HIS A 46 -0.40 6.82 -0.20
CA HIS A 46 0.80 6.17 0.30
C HIS A 46 0.76 5.97 1.83
N HIS A 47 1.65 5.14 2.36
CA HIS A 47 1.87 5.03 3.80
C HIS A 47 3.33 4.77 4.13
N GLN A 48 3.82 5.34 5.23
CA GLN A 48 5.11 4.96 5.80
C GLN A 48 4.97 3.58 6.43
N ARG A 49 5.82 2.62 6.03
CA ARG A 49 5.68 1.22 6.44
C ARG A 49 6.18 1.03 7.88
N ARG A 50 5.47 0.21 8.67
CA ARG A 50 5.96 -0.26 9.98
C ARG A 50 7.09 -1.28 9.83
N SER A 51 6.99 -2.21 8.87
CA SER A 51 7.99 -3.26 8.66
C SER A 51 9.35 -2.69 8.27
N ARG A 52 9.35 -1.67 7.41
CA ARG A 52 10.52 -0.94 6.93
C ARG A 52 10.28 0.58 7.01
N PRO A 53 10.55 1.23 8.15
CA PRO A 53 10.29 2.66 8.36
C PRO A 53 10.97 3.62 7.38
N GLY A 54 12.04 3.18 6.71
CA GLY A 54 12.73 3.92 5.63
C GLY A 54 12.07 3.80 4.26
N GLU A 55 10.90 3.16 4.16
CA GLU A 55 10.16 2.99 2.90
C GLU A 55 8.71 3.47 3.03
N PHE A 56 8.20 3.98 1.92
CA PHE A 56 6.78 4.12 1.66
C PHE A 56 6.24 2.89 0.94
N GLY A 57 4.98 2.55 1.21
CA GLY A 57 4.13 1.84 0.27
C GLY A 57 3.30 2.85 -0.51
N VAL A 58 3.35 2.84 -1.82
CA VAL A 58 2.63 3.76 -2.72
C VAL A 58 1.55 2.98 -3.46
N ASN A 59 0.34 3.54 -3.54
CA ASN A 59 -0.75 2.94 -4.31
C ASN A 59 -0.38 2.95 -5.80
N LEU A 60 -0.25 1.76 -6.40
CA LEU A 60 0.09 1.60 -7.82
C LEU A 60 -0.88 2.35 -8.73
N ALA A 61 -2.17 2.37 -8.38
CA ALA A 61 -3.20 3.04 -9.17
C ALA A 61 -3.09 4.58 -9.17
N CYS A 62 -2.24 5.15 -8.31
CA CYS A 62 -1.92 6.58 -8.33
C CYS A 62 -0.72 6.92 -9.22
N ILE A 63 -0.05 5.91 -9.81
CA ILE A 63 1.10 6.12 -10.68
C ILE A 63 0.62 6.24 -12.12
N SER A 64 1.03 7.32 -12.80
CA SER A 64 0.65 7.57 -14.19
C SER A 64 1.01 6.39 -15.09
N LYS A 65 0.09 6.02 -15.98
CA LYS A 65 0.23 4.90 -16.94
C LYS A 65 0.42 3.52 -16.30
N MET A 66 0.05 3.35 -15.03
CA MET A 66 0.03 2.04 -14.38
C MET A 66 -1.37 1.71 -13.89
N SER A 67 -1.73 0.43 -14.00
CA SER A 67 -2.95 -0.15 -13.49
C SER A 67 -2.66 -1.43 -12.71
N PRO A 68 -3.38 -1.71 -11.60
CA PRO A 68 -3.35 -3.03 -10.98
C PRO A 68 -3.68 -4.18 -11.95
N PHE A 69 -4.40 -3.89 -13.03
CA PHE A 69 -4.78 -4.85 -14.08
C PHE A 69 -3.67 -5.10 -15.11
N ASP A 70 -2.54 -4.38 -15.03
CA ASP A 70 -1.35 -4.67 -15.84
C ASP A 70 -0.50 -5.79 -15.23
N LEU A 71 -0.82 -6.22 -14.00
CA LEU A 71 -0.15 -7.30 -13.30
C LEU A 71 -0.93 -8.60 -13.48
N PRO A 72 -0.31 -9.69 -13.99
CA PRO A 72 -1.01 -10.96 -14.18
C PRO A 72 -1.43 -11.58 -12.85
N GLU A 73 -0.57 -11.46 -11.83
CA GLU A 73 -0.77 -12.04 -10.50
C GLU A 73 -0.25 -11.10 -9.41
N VAL A 74 -0.97 -10.99 -8.30
CA VAL A 74 -0.59 -10.19 -7.14
C VAL A 74 -0.84 -10.96 -5.85
N PRO A 75 0.18 -11.17 -4.99
CA PRO A 75 -0.03 -11.80 -3.70
C PRO A 75 -0.86 -10.89 -2.77
N VAL A 76 -1.82 -11.49 -2.08
CA VAL A 76 -2.67 -10.83 -1.09
C VAL A 76 -2.13 -11.14 0.30
N LEU A 77 -1.78 -10.10 1.06
CA LEU A 77 -1.39 -10.25 2.45
C LEU A 77 -2.65 -10.24 3.35
N ASN A 78 -2.65 -11.00 4.44
CA ASN A 78 -3.81 -11.06 5.34
C ASN A 78 -4.04 -9.77 6.16
N GLY A 79 -3.05 -8.87 6.21
CA GLY A 79 -3.11 -7.58 6.92
C GLY A 79 -3.22 -7.68 8.44
N ARG A 80 -3.14 -8.88 9.02
CA ARG A 80 -3.19 -9.17 10.46
C ARG A 80 -1.80 -9.51 10.99
N ASP A 81 -1.08 -10.35 10.28
CA ASP A 81 0.23 -10.83 10.71
C ASP A 81 1.31 -9.85 10.23
N HIS A 82 1.97 -9.17 11.18
CA HIS A 82 3.06 -8.26 10.87
C HIS A 82 4.42 -8.89 11.27
N PRO A 83 5.47 -8.78 10.44
CA PRO A 83 6.77 -9.40 10.72
C PRO A 83 7.43 -8.98 12.04
N ARG A 84 7.03 -7.83 12.60
CA ARG A 84 7.54 -7.32 13.89
C ARG A 84 6.74 -7.78 15.13
N ASP A 85 5.69 -8.60 14.96
CA ASP A 85 4.85 -9.07 16.08
C ASP A 85 5.31 -10.40 16.69
N GLY A 86 6.48 -10.92 16.26
CA GLY A 86 7.13 -12.07 16.92
C GLY A 86 6.60 -13.45 16.54
N ASN A 87 5.85 -13.59 15.43
CA ASN A 87 5.40 -14.89 14.93
C ASN A 87 6.08 -15.24 13.58
N PRO A 88 7.32 -15.76 13.58
CA PRO A 88 8.11 -15.99 12.37
C PRO A 88 7.63 -17.17 11.51
N HIS A 89 6.70 -18.00 11.99
CA HIS A 89 6.29 -19.24 11.31
C HIS A 89 4.96 -19.13 10.56
N ARG A 90 4.32 -17.95 10.55
CA ARG A 90 3.03 -17.77 9.88
C ARG A 90 3.22 -17.11 8.52
N ASN A 91 2.88 -17.83 7.45
CA ASN A 91 2.87 -17.26 6.10
C ASN A 91 1.83 -16.12 6.04
N PRO A 92 2.23 -14.86 5.82
CA PRO A 92 1.30 -13.74 5.78
C PRO A 92 0.51 -13.66 4.47
N VAL A 93 0.88 -14.46 3.46
CA VAL A 93 0.16 -14.56 2.18
C VAL A 93 -1.15 -15.29 2.40
N TYR A 94 -2.25 -14.56 2.20
CA TYR A 94 -3.62 -15.03 2.30
C TYR A 94 -4.12 -15.68 1.00
N GLY A 95 -3.53 -15.31 -0.15
CA GLY A 95 -3.87 -15.84 -1.46
C GLY A 95 -3.22 -15.03 -2.58
N THR A 96 -3.71 -15.21 -3.80
CA THR A 96 -3.24 -14.51 -5.01
C THR A 96 -4.44 -13.98 -5.79
N LEU A 97 -4.42 -12.70 -6.17
CA LEU A 97 -5.33 -12.13 -7.16
C LEU A 97 -4.75 -12.37 -8.54
N ILE A 98 -5.57 -12.92 -9.45
CA ILE A 98 -5.19 -13.19 -10.84
C ILE A 98 -6.09 -12.34 -11.73
N PHE A 99 -5.50 -11.49 -12.55
CA PHE A 99 -6.24 -10.75 -13.57
C PHE A 99 -6.11 -11.48 -14.91
N ARG A 100 -7.26 -11.79 -15.52
CA ARG A 100 -7.33 -12.36 -16.88
C ARG A 100 -8.16 -11.42 -17.72
N ARG A 101 -7.55 -10.85 -18.78
CA ARG A 101 -8.32 -10.13 -19.79
C ARG A 101 -9.26 -11.12 -20.45
N SER A 102 -10.49 -10.69 -20.72
CA SER A 102 -11.36 -11.44 -21.61
C SER A 102 -10.76 -11.39 -23.01
N ASP A 103 -10.65 -12.54 -23.66
CA ASP A 103 -10.41 -12.58 -25.09
C ASP A 103 -11.62 -11.91 -25.76
N SER A 104 -11.38 -10.79 -26.44
CA SER A 104 -12.37 -10.09 -27.27
C SER A 104 -12.56 -10.80 -28.60
#